data_AF-A0A3B1A996-F1
#
_entry.id   AF-A0A3B1A996-F1
#
_cell.length_a   1.000
_cell.length_b   1.000
_cell.length_c   1.000
_cell.angle_alpha   90.00
_cell.angle_beta   90.00
_cell.angle_gamma   90.00
#
_symmetry.space_group_name_H-M   'P 1'
#
loop_
_entity.id
_entity.type
_entity.pdbx_description
1 polymer ?
#
loop_
_entity_poly.entity_id
_entity_poly.type
_entity_poly.pdbx_seq_one_letter_code
_entity_poly.pdbx_strand_id
1 'polypeptide(L)'
;MNEQATWMENNDKHLAATVAWIHLRLERLAARTDDKKNPSIPDNAAIEQTHQEKVKREDSELPPALVLLGNALGLSEFDRHVLALCVAMELNTKTASLCANAQDNRDKPYPTFALAFALFDDPDWGALSPHSPLRYWRLLEINQPGAQPLTGAALVADERIVNYLKGLNYLDDR
;
A
#
# COMPACT_ATOMS: atom_id res chain seq x y z
N MET A 1 -26.12 14.16 9.05
CA MET A 1 -25.14 13.04 9.01
C MET A 1 -24.24 13.22 10.21
N ASN A 2 -24.05 12.20 11.06
CA ASN A 2 -23.15 12.32 12.21
C ASN A 2 -21.69 12.41 11.72
N GLU A 3 -20.83 13.12 12.45
CA GLU A 3 -19.40 13.30 12.17
C GLU A 3 -18.69 11.96 11.91
N GLN A 4 -19.04 10.93 12.69
CA GLN A 4 -18.54 9.57 12.51
C GLN A 4 -18.89 8.97 11.13
N ALA A 5 -20.11 9.20 10.63
CA ALA A 5 -20.54 8.70 9.33
C ALA A 5 -19.83 9.45 8.18
N THR A 6 -19.62 10.76 8.34
CA THR A 6 -18.84 11.59 7.40
C THR A 6 -17.38 11.17 7.35
N TRP A 7 -16.77 10.90 8.51
CA TRP A 7 -15.41 10.37 8.57
C TRP A 7 -15.31 8.99 7.91
N MET A 8 -16.21 8.07 8.22
CA MET A 8 -16.20 6.72 7.63
C MET A 8 -16.32 6.78 6.10
N GLU A 9 -17.22 7.62 5.57
CA GLU A 9 -17.36 7.82 4.13
C GLU A 9 -16.08 8.39 3.48
N ASN A 10 -15.40 9.33 4.15
CA ASN A 10 -14.14 9.86 3.66
C ASN A 10 -13.03 8.79 3.69
N ASN A 11 -12.96 8.03 4.78
CA ASN A 11 -12.00 6.96 4.98
C ASN A 11 -12.15 5.86 3.92
N ASP A 12 -13.37 5.38 3.68
CA ASP A 12 -13.64 4.34 2.67
C ASP A 12 -13.28 4.80 1.26
N LYS A 13 -13.62 6.05 0.92
CA LYS A 13 -13.28 6.64 -0.39
C LYS A 13 -11.77 6.83 -0.57
N HIS A 14 -11.07 7.27 0.47
CA HIS A 14 -9.61 7.38 0.46
C HIS A 14 -8.94 6.00 0.29
N LEU A 15 -9.40 4.99 1.03
CA LEU A 15 -8.87 3.63 0.94
C LEU A 15 -9.11 3.03 -0.45
N ALA A 16 -10.31 3.20 -1.00
CA ALA A 16 -10.63 2.77 -2.36
C ALA A 16 -9.75 3.47 -3.42
N ALA A 17 -9.58 4.79 -3.32
CA ALA A 17 -8.70 5.55 -4.22
C ALA A 17 -7.23 5.10 -4.09
N THR A 18 -6.77 4.82 -2.87
CA THR A 18 -5.41 4.33 -2.59
C THR A 18 -5.18 2.97 -3.24
N VAL A 19 -6.10 2.01 -3.08
CA VAL A 19 -5.99 0.68 -3.70
C VAL A 19 -6.02 0.79 -5.22
N ALA A 20 -6.91 1.60 -5.79
CA ALA A 20 -6.98 1.83 -7.23
C ALA A 20 -5.68 2.43 -7.79
N TRP A 21 -5.12 3.43 -7.10
CA TRP A 21 -3.85 4.06 -7.47
C TRP A 21 -2.68 3.05 -7.47
N ILE A 22 -2.60 2.19 -6.45
CA ILE A 22 -1.60 1.13 -6.36
C ILE A 22 -1.75 0.14 -7.51
N HIS A 23 -2.98 -0.28 -7.82
CA HIS A 23 -3.26 -1.23 -8.90
C HIS A 23 -2.82 -0.68 -10.25
N LEU A 24 -3.18 0.56 -10.58
CA LEU A 24 -2.76 1.20 -11.83
C LEU A 24 -1.23 1.30 -11.93
N ARG A 25 -0.53 1.52 -10.82
CA ARG A 25 0.94 1.56 -10.82
C ARG A 25 1.58 0.17 -10.96
N LEU A 26 1.00 -0.87 -10.36
CA LEU A 26 1.44 -2.25 -10.56
C LEU A 26 1.24 -2.68 -12.02
N GLU A 27 0.08 -2.37 -12.61
CA GLU A 27 -0.22 -2.64 -14.01
C GLU A 27 0.77 -1.91 -14.94
N ARG A 28 1.08 -0.63 -14.66
CA ARG A 28 2.08 0.13 -15.42
C ARG A 28 3.48 -0.48 -15.29
N LEU A 29 3.88 -0.90 -14.09
CA LEU A 29 5.18 -1.51 -13.87
C LEU A 29 5.31 -2.85 -14.60
N ALA A 30 4.28 -3.70 -14.53
CA ALA A 30 4.21 -4.96 -15.28
C ALA A 30 4.32 -4.74 -16.80
N ALA A 31 3.62 -3.74 -17.33
CA ALA A 31 3.64 -3.43 -18.76
C ALA A 31 4.98 -2.88 -19.27
N ARG A 32 5.87 -2.39 -18.39
CA ARG A 32 7.24 -1.98 -18.76
C ARG A 32 8.17 -3.19 -18.95
N THR A 33 7.87 -4.30 -18.28
CA THR A 33 8.70 -5.51 -18.34
C THR A 33 8.38 -6.36 -19.58
N ASP A 34 7.13 -6.30 -20.05
CA ASP A 34 6.73 -6.90 -21.32
C ASP A 34 7.03 -5.95 -22.50
N ASP A 35 8.19 -6.15 -23.16
CA ASP A 35 8.67 -5.40 -24.36
C ASP A 35 7.75 -5.51 -25.60
N LYS A 36 6.56 -6.09 -25.46
CA LYS A 36 5.56 -6.26 -26.53
C LYS A 36 4.43 -5.27 -26.33
N LYS A 37 4.15 -4.45 -27.36
CA LYS A 37 2.97 -3.59 -27.55
C LYS A 37 1.72 -4.14 -26.86
N ASN A 38 1.53 -3.82 -25.59
CA ASN A 38 0.35 -4.16 -24.83
C ASN A 38 -0.56 -2.93 -24.85
N PRO A 39 -1.74 -2.98 -25.50
CA PRO A 39 -2.65 -1.83 -25.59
C PRO A 39 -3.29 -1.43 -24.25
N SER A 40 -2.88 -2.05 -23.14
CA SER A 40 -3.45 -1.89 -21.80
C SER A 40 -2.51 -1.23 -20.80
N ILE A 41 -1.51 -0.45 -21.26
CA ILE A 41 -0.73 0.41 -20.35
C ILE A 41 -1.71 1.40 -19.71
N PRO A 42 -1.83 1.45 -18.38
CA PRO A 42 -2.67 2.42 -17.72
C PRO A 42 -2.26 3.84 -18.11
N ASP A 43 -3.23 4.67 -18.48
CA ASP A 43 -2.98 6.08 -18.79
C ASP A 43 -2.36 6.76 -17.56
N ASN A 44 -1.28 7.51 -17.76
CA ASN A 44 -0.69 8.32 -16.70
C ASN A 44 -1.71 9.31 -16.13
N ALA A 45 -2.68 9.76 -16.94
CA ALA A 45 -3.77 10.61 -16.46
C ALA A 45 -4.67 9.89 -15.43
N ALA A 46 -4.90 8.58 -15.59
CA ALA A 46 -5.70 7.81 -14.63
C ALA A 46 -4.95 7.58 -13.30
N ILE A 47 -3.63 7.33 -13.37
CA ILE A 47 -2.77 7.25 -12.17
C ILE A 47 -2.78 8.59 -11.45
N GLU A 48 -2.61 9.70 -12.17
CA GLU A 48 -2.61 11.03 -11.59
C GLU A 48 -3.98 11.40 -11.00
N GLN A 49 -5.07 11.06 -11.69
CA GLN A 49 -6.42 11.34 -11.19
C GLN A 49 -6.72 10.58 -9.88
N THR A 50 -6.37 9.29 -9.81
CA THR A 50 -6.54 8.50 -8.57
C THR A 50 -5.63 9.01 -7.45
N HIS A 51 -4.42 9.45 -7.79
CA HIS A 51 -3.52 10.11 -6.85
C HIS A 51 -4.12 11.41 -6.28
N GLN A 52 -4.67 12.27 -7.14
CA GLN A 52 -5.29 13.53 -6.74
C GLN A 52 -6.55 13.31 -5.90
N GLU A 53 -7.39 12.33 -6.24
CA GLU A 53 -8.55 11.98 -5.41
C GLU A 53 -8.11 11.47 -4.03
N LYS A 54 -7.05 10.64 -3.96
CA LYS A 54 -6.43 10.23 -2.68
C LYS A 54 -6.01 11.46 -1.88
N VAL A 55 -5.12 12.30 -2.41
CA VAL A 55 -4.55 13.49 -1.74
C VAL A 55 -5.65 14.45 -1.29
N LYS A 56 -6.65 14.72 -2.13
CA LYS A 56 -7.79 15.58 -1.78
C LYS A 56 -8.54 15.12 -0.53
N ARG A 57 -8.55 13.80 -0.24
CA ARG A 57 -9.21 13.27 0.96
C ARG A 57 -8.33 13.33 2.19
N GLU A 58 -7.02 13.37 2.01
CA GLU A 58 -6.04 13.54 3.09
C GLU A 58 -6.13 14.94 3.69
N ASP A 59 -6.46 15.95 2.86
CA ASP A 59 -6.64 17.36 3.25
C ASP A 59 -8.01 17.69 3.86
N SER A 60 -8.81 16.70 4.26
CA SER A 60 -10.11 16.94 4.89
C SER A 60 -9.97 17.33 6.38
N GLU A 61 -10.99 17.98 6.93
CA GLU A 61 -11.06 18.29 8.39
C GLU A 61 -11.00 17.03 9.26
N LEU A 62 -11.39 15.88 8.70
CA LEU A 62 -11.40 14.57 9.35
C LEU A 62 -10.55 13.58 8.52
N PRO A 63 -9.21 13.61 8.69
CA PRO A 63 -8.31 12.84 7.84
C PRO A 63 -8.59 11.33 7.89
N PRO A 64 -8.35 10.60 6.78
CA PRO A 64 -8.47 9.15 6.72
C PRO A 64 -7.53 8.44 7.70
N ALA A 65 -7.88 7.22 8.09
CA ALA A 65 -7.15 6.41 9.06
C ALA A 65 -5.67 6.23 8.71
N LEU A 66 -5.31 6.08 7.42
CA LEU A 66 -3.91 5.96 7.01
C LEU A 66 -3.09 7.21 7.33
N VAL A 67 -3.67 8.39 7.15
CA VAL A 67 -3.03 9.68 7.46
C VAL A 67 -2.90 9.85 8.96
N LEU A 68 -3.97 9.54 9.71
CA LEU A 68 -3.96 9.60 11.17
C LEU A 68 -2.90 8.66 11.77
N LEU A 69 -2.83 7.42 11.29
CA LEU A 69 -1.83 6.43 11.69
C LEU A 69 -0.42 6.93 11.38
N GLY A 70 -0.21 7.45 10.17
CA GLY A 70 1.09 7.95 9.75
C GLY A 70 1.57 9.15 10.57
N ASN A 71 0.67 10.06 10.92
CA ASN A 71 1.00 11.19 11.77
C ASN A 71 1.30 10.75 13.22
N ALA A 72 0.52 9.80 13.76
CA ALA A 72 0.68 9.31 15.12
C ALA A 72 1.97 8.49 15.32
N LEU A 73 2.38 7.73 14.31
CA LEU A 73 3.51 6.79 14.39
C LEU A 73 4.78 7.30 13.70
N GLY A 74 4.73 8.47 13.07
CA GLY A 74 5.85 9.06 12.35
C GLY A 74 6.17 8.37 11.03
N LEU A 75 5.18 7.78 10.35
CA LEU A 75 5.38 7.16 9.04
C LEU A 75 5.69 8.24 7.99
N SER A 76 6.81 8.06 7.28
CA SER A 76 7.10 8.81 6.06
C SER A 76 6.06 8.54 4.98
N GLU A 77 6.06 9.33 3.91
CA GLU A 77 5.20 9.08 2.75
C GLU A 77 5.49 7.70 2.14
N PHE A 78 6.78 7.35 1.99
CA PHE A 78 7.17 6.03 1.51
C PHE A 78 6.67 4.91 2.43
N ASP A 79 6.79 5.06 3.76
CA ASP A 79 6.26 4.05 4.70
C ASP A 79 4.76 3.84 4.54
N ARG A 80 3.98 4.93 4.41
CA ARG A 80 2.53 4.86 4.19
C ARG A 80 2.21 4.16 2.88
N HIS A 81 2.99 4.39 1.83
CA HIS A 81 2.84 3.71 0.55
C HIS A 81 3.15 2.20 0.65
N VAL A 82 4.22 1.80 1.36
CA VAL A 82 4.50 0.38 1.60
C VAL A 82 3.37 -0.29 2.37
N LEU A 83 2.88 0.36 3.44
CA LEU A 83 1.76 -0.16 4.21
C LEU A 83 0.49 -0.29 3.36
N ALA A 84 0.18 0.72 2.55
CA ALA A 84 -0.98 0.72 1.66
C ALA A 84 -0.90 -0.40 0.59
N LEU A 85 0.29 -0.70 0.06
CA LEU A 85 0.50 -1.83 -0.84
C LEU A 85 0.20 -3.17 -0.16
N CYS A 86 0.65 -3.34 1.08
CA CYS A 86 0.36 -4.54 1.87
C CYS A 86 -1.13 -4.65 2.20
N VAL A 87 -1.79 -3.54 2.53
CA VAL A 87 -3.24 -3.52 2.79
C VAL A 87 -4.03 -3.82 1.53
N ALA A 88 -3.61 -3.33 0.35
CA ALA A 88 -4.25 -3.67 -0.92
C ALA A 88 -4.24 -5.18 -1.21
N MET A 89 -3.24 -5.92 -0.71
CA MET A 89 -3.17 -7.39 -0.80
C MET A 89 -4.33 -8.07 -0.08
N GLU A 90 -4.74 -7.51 1.06
CA GLU A 90 -5.83 -8.05 1.89
C GLU A 90 -7.22 -7.62 1.40
N LEU A 91 -7.32 -6.47 0.74
CA LEU A 91 -8.61 -5.88 0.34
C LEU A 91 -9.06 -6.27 -1.07
N ASN A 92 -8.15 -6.71 -1.94
CA ASN A 92 -8.47 -6.98 -3.34
C ASN A 92 -7.74 -8.21 -3.88
N THR A 93 -8.53 -9.18 -4.34
CA THR A 93 -8.03 -10.48 -4.84
C THR A 93 -7.15 -10.38 -6.08
N LYS A 94 -7.20 -9.26 -6.83
CA LYS A 94 -6.34 -9.03 -7.99
C LYS A 94 -4.91 -8.65 -7.62
N THR A 95 -4.68 -8.13 -6.41
CA THR A 95 -3.38 -7.58 -6.00
C THR A 95 -2.26 -8.61 -6.11
N ALA A 96 -2.52 -9.87 -5.75
CA ALA A 96 -1.54 -10.95 -5.82
C ALA A 96 -0.99 -11.16 -7.25
N SER A 97 -1.91 -11.22 -8.23
CA SER A 97 -1.55 -11.37 -9.65
C SER A 97 -0.78 -10.14 -10.17
N LEU A 98 -1.22 -8.95 -9.79
CA LEU A 98 -0.53 -7.70 -10.14
C LEU A 98 0.88 -7.63 -9.56
N CYS A 99 1.09 -8.07 -8.31
CA CYS A 99 2.42 -8.14 -7.69
C CYS A 99 3.33 -9.13 -8.43
N ALA A 100 2.83 -10.32 -8.80
CA ALA A 100 3.60 -11.30 -9.55
C ALA A 100 4.03 -10.77 -10.93
N ASN A 101 3.11 -10.13 -11.66
CA ASN A 101 3.38 -9.57 -12.98
C ASN A 101 4.35 -8.39 -12.91
N ALA A 102 4.16 -7.48 -11.94
CA ALA A 102 5.03 -6.31 -11.77
C ALA A 102 6.47 -6.68 -11.35
N GLN A 103 6.64 -7.82 -10.69
CA GLN A 103 7.95 -8.36 -10.32
C GLN A 103 8.54 -9.32 -11.37
N ASP A 104 7.84 -9.55 -12.48
CA ASP A 104 8.18 -10.56 -13.50
C ASP A 104 8.50 -11.94 -12.87
N ASN A 105 7.71 -12.32 -11.86
CA ASN A 105 7.94 -13.54 -11.11
C ASN A 105 6.63 -14.09 -10.52
N ARG A 106 6.15 -15.19 -11.09
CA ARG A 106 4.91 -15.86 -10.67
C ARG A 106 4.96 -16.45 -9.25
N ASP A 107 6.17 -16.75 -8.76
CA ASP A 107 6.39 -17.28 -7.41
C ASP A 107 6.45 -16.18 -6.35
N LYS A 108 6.29 -14.90 -6.77
CA LYS A 108 6.21 -13.73 -5.88
C LYS A 108 4.88 -13.00 -6.00
N PRO A 109 3.73 -13.65 -5.73
CA PRO A 109 2.41 -13.01 -5.79
C PRO A 109 2.13 -12.16 -4.55
N TYR A 110 3.11 -11.41 -4.05
CA TYR A 110 3.02 -10.67 -2.79
C TYR A 110 3.88 -9.40 -2.83
N PRO A 111 3.55 -8.39 -1.98
CA PRO A 111 4.39 -7.21 -1.78
C PRO A 111 5.78 -7.55 -1.25
N THR A 112 6.78 -6.83 -1.75
CA THR A 112 8.17 -6.87 -1.25
C THR A 112 8.71 -5.44 -1.18
N PHE A 113 9.77 -5.18 -0.40
CA PHE A 113 10.41 -3.87 -0.42
C PHE A 113 11.02 -3.55 -1.80
N ALA A 114 11.57 -4.55 -2.49
CA ALA A 114 12.08 -4.39 -3.84
C ALA A 114 10.97 -3.93 -4.81
N LEU A 115 9.76 -4.52 -4.70
CA LEU A 115 8.60 -4.07 -5.47
C LEU A 115 8.23 -2.63 -5.07
N ALA A 116 8.17 -2.32 -3.78
CA ALA A 116 7.85 -0.97 -3.32
C ALA A 116 8.84 0.09 -3.85
N PHE A 117 10.14 -0.21 -3.89
CA PHE A 117 11.16 0.69 -4.44
C PHE A 117 11.03 0.91 -5.95
N ALA A 118 10.63 -0.11 -6.70
CA ALA A 118 10.39 0.00 -8.13
C ALA A 118 9.06 0.69 -8.45
N LEU A 119 8.09 0.54 -7.54
CA LEU A 119 6.74 1.02 -7.68
C LEU A 119 6.69 2.52 -7.35
N PHE A 120 7.14 2.91 -6.15
CA PHE A 120 6.98 4.27 -5.61
C PHE A 120 8.07 5.27 -5.99
N ASP A 121 7.62 6.51 -6.21
CA ASP A 121 8.48 7.67 -6.40
C ASP A 121 9.16 8.00 -5.05
N ASP A 122 10.42 8.45 -5.08
CA ASP A 122 11.26 8.74 -3.90
C ASP A 122 11.39 7.58 -2.88
N PRO A 123 12.00 6.44 -3.27
CA PRO A 123 12.19 5.31 -2.37
C PRO A 123 13.08 5.64 -1.17
N ASP A 124 12.64 5.26 0.03
CA ASP A 124 13.44 5.39 1.26
C ASP A 124 13.99 4.05 1.73
N TRP A 125 15.30 3.85 1.56
CA TRP A 125 16.01 2.67 2.06
C TRP A 125 16.00 2.56 3.59
N GLY A 126 15.76 3.68 4.30
CA GLY A 126 15.55 3.73 5.75
C GLY A 126 14.41 2.84 6.22
N ALA A 127 13.39 2.58 5.38
CA ALA A 127 12.27 1.70 5.69
C ALA A 127 12.69 0.26 6.04
N LEU A 128 13.85 -0.20 5.55
CA LEU A 128 14.42 -1.51 5.88
C LEU A 128 15.01 -1.57 7.30
N SER A 129 15.28 -0.43 7.93
CA SER A 129 15.88 -0.37 9.27
C SER A 129 14.96 -1.03 10.30
N PRO A 130 15.47 -1.82 11.26
CA PRO A 130 14.67 -2.28 12.40
C PRO A 130 14.03 -1.15 13.21
N HIS A 131 14.59 0.07 13.12
CA HIS A 131 14.08 1.28 13.77
C HIS A 131 13.13 2.09 12.88
N SER A 132 12.87 1.66 11.63
CA SER A 132 11.86 2.31 10.81
C SER A 132 10.49 2.17 11.47
N PRO A 133 9.59 3.16 11.36
CA PRO A 133 8.27 3.08 11.97
C PRO A 133 7.49 1.81 11.59
N LEU A 134 7.60 1.34 10.33
CA LEU A 134 6.95 0.10 9.88
C LEU A 134 7.36 -1.12 10.71
N ARG A 135 8.66 -1.27 11.00
CA ARG A 135 9.20 -2.42 11.73
C ARG A 135 9.15 -2.23 13.25
N TYR A 136 9.41 -1.01 13.72
CA TYR A 136 9.38 -0.68 15.14
C TYR A 136 7.99 -0.89 15.74
N TRP A 137 6.95 -0.39 15.06
CA TRP A 137 5.56 -0.55 15.48
C TRP A 137 4.92 -1.87 15.04
N ARG A 138 5.67 -2.73 14.31
CA ARG A 138 5.19 -4.01 13.77
C ARG A 138 3.92 -3.86 12.93
N LEU A 139 3.87 -2.82 12.09
CA LEU A 139 2.72 -2.60 11.20
C LEU A 139 2.67 -3.63 10.07
N LEU A 140 3.82 -4.27 9.81
CA LEU A 140 4.01 -5.31 8.83
C LEU A 140 4.69 -6.53 9.48
N GLU A 141 4.28 -7.71 9.06
CA GLU A 141 5.05 -8.95 9.21
C GLU A 141 5.98 -9.13 8.00
N ILE A 142 7.22 -9.52 8.25
CA ILE A 142 8.22 -9.78 7.21
C ILE A 142 8.50 -11.28 7.19
N ASN A 143 7.91 -11.96 6.21
CA ASN A 143 8.07 -13.39 6.02
C ASN A 143 9.31 -13.65 5.17
N GLN A 144 10.39 -14.00 5.86
CA GLN A 144 11.71 -14.23 5.26
C GLN A 144 12.18 -15.70 5.38
N PRO A 145 11.54 -16.67 4.67
CA PRO A 145 12.03 -18.04 4.65
C PRO A 145 13.42 -18.17 4.01
N GLY A 146 14.30 -18.94 4.66
CA GLY A 146 15.63 -19.30 4.13
C GLY A 146 16.60 -18.12 4.01
N ALA A 147 17.59 -18.27 3.12
CA ALA A 147 18.65 -17.28 2.91
C ALA A 147 18.29 -16.23 1.85
N GLN A 148 17.05 -15.74 1.85
CA GLN A 148 16.65 -14.69 0.91
C GLN A 148 16.98 -13.28 1.42
N PRO A 149 17.28 -12.30 0.56
CA PRO A 149 17.47 -10.92 0.97
C PRO A 149 16.21 -10.31 1.59
N LEU A 150 16.38 -9.40 2.56
CA LEU A 150 15.26 -8.68 3.21
C LEU A 150 14.39 -7.95 2.19
N THR A 151 14.98 -7.39 1.14
CA THR A 151 14.26 -6.66 0.10
C THR A 151 13.32 -7.54 -0.71
N GLY A 152 13.58 -8.85 -0.79
CA GLY A 152 12.77 -9.82 -1.51
C GLY A 152 11.80 -10.61 -0.62
N ALA A 153 11.82 -10.38 0.70
CA ALA A 153 10.93 -11.04 1.64
C ALA A 153 9.48 -10.60 1.44
N ALA A 154 8.54 -11.51 1.69
CA ALA A 154 7.12 -11.21 1.61
C ALA A 154 6.71 -10.27 2.74
N LEU A 155 6.01 -9.18 2.42
CA LEU A 155 5.46 -8.24 3.38
C LEU A 155 3.96 -8.49 3.52
N VAL A 156 3.49 -8.59 4.76
CA VAL A 156 2.08 -8.79 5.11
C VAL A 156 1.67 -7.70 6.08
N ALA A 157 0.52 -7.05 5.85
CA ALA A 157 0.01 -6.08 6.80
C ALA A 157 -0.56 -6.79 8.03
N ASP A 158 -0.29 -6.26 9.23
CA ASP A 158 -0.91 -6.79 10.45
C ASP A 158 -2.44 -6.62 10.39
N GLU A 159 -3.17 -7.67 10.77
CA GLU A 159 -4.64 -7.71 10.67
C GLU A 159 -5.31 -6.54 11.42
N ARG A 160 -4.83 -6.19 12.61
CA ARG A 160 -5.36 -5.06 13.39
C ARG A 160 -5.16 -3.75 12.65
N ILE A 161 -4.03 -3.60 11.95
CA ILE A 161 -3.78 -2.41 11.12
C ILE A 161 -4.70 -2.38 9.91
N VAL A 162 -4.94 -3.51 9.24
CA VAL A 162 -5.92 -3.59 8.15
C VAL A 162 -7.32 -3.23 8.65
N ASN A 163 -7.73 -3.72 9.82
CA ASN A 163 -9.03 -3.40 10.43
C ASN A 163 -9.12 -1.92 10.82
N TYR A 164 -8.08 -1.37 11.43
CA TYR A 164 -8.00 0.05 11.76
C TYR A 164 -8.16 0.93 10.52
N LEU A 165 -7.49 0.59 9.41
CA LEU A 165 -7.58 1.35 8.15
C LEU A 165 -8.96 1.25 7.48
N LYS A 166 -9.72 0.17 7.72
CA LYS A 166 -11.14 0.07 7.34
C LYS A 166 -12.08 0.84 8.30
N GLY A 167 -11.54 1.58 9.27
CA GLY A 167 -12.33 2.28 10.29
C GLY A 167 -12.92 1.36 11.37
N LEU A 168 -12.49 0.09 11.41
CA LEU A 168 -12.90 -0.87 12.43
C LEU A 168 -11.90 -0.79 13.60
N ASN A 169 -12.16 0.12 14.53
CA ASN A 169 -11.30 0.32 15.70
C ASN A 169 -11.86 -0.42 16.92
N TYR A 170 -11.75 -1.75 16.92
CA TYR A 170 -11.98 -2.57 18.10
C TYR A 170 -10.64 -2.98 18.74
N LEU A 171 -10.68 -3.27 20.04
CA LEU A 171 -9.56 -3.92 20.72
C LEU A 171 -9.43 -5.34 20.16
N ASP A 172 -8.21 -5.69 19.74
CA ASP A 172 -7.88 -7.06 19.32
C ASP A 172 -7.89 -7.98 20.55
N ASP A 173 -8.11 -9.28 20.34
CA ASP A 173 -8.17 -10.28 21.40
C ASP A 173 -6.77 -10.71 21.91
N ARG A 174 -5.70 -10.09 21.39
CA ARG A 174 -4.28 -10.42 21.62
C ARG A 174 -3.63 -9.66 22.78
#